data_AF-A0A3R6Z618-F1
#
_entry.id   AF-A0A3R6Z618-F1
#
_cell.length_a   1.000
_cell.length_b   1.000
_cell.length_c   1.000
_cell.angle_alpha   90.00
_cell.angle_beta   90.00
_cell.angle_gamma   90.00
#
_symmetry.space_group_name_H-M   'P 1'
#
loop_
_entity.id
_entity.type
_entity.pdbx_description
1 polymer ?
#
loop_
_entity_poly.entity_id
_entity_poly.type
_entity_poly.pdbx_seq_one_letter_code
_entity_poly.pdbx_strand_id
1 'polypeptide(L)'
;MAAAPPIVPPLVENALRDAIASFPKDLQDSLTEKFTAYYANPETVHVEQVVQKRMTDAHAQRLLFAPTKDHAAFYITSNPDFDWFQPPTCPEAKSLHGKMLLLANSTDFIRALVSNKDIAAMSLYALQILAFYMSWVRKLYSKGELRLSSALLDTISDWKTTAASDEERELATNVFDDFNRWPAVDAPATDKPLTNALPVFEGVEYPKETLYLKQARDALVASDYDQTVSFTTAFLRDTHDAASADRVQALGLRGLDLMLDKATILAQHLNLFRPALAALELDDDTCLSADEVAVLGAKRIHVKSLWSAYEALHGQKHAKEQSIFDAILHRRGLHATELSPSLVPSPTMHRSKPSASDNQESHDDHRLKDNVDKSAPPTADDSSNQATNNDTNSGPLPCASTTRLRQVSSVASKNKATPSHAGGSKQSWMTPVARKLLKSKHDPHMMASLLESMSAQDIAAAVSTILNPDILRGLLQGAGLVDPKHAHEVSARCHSLLMATRICLRSRC
;
A
#
# COMPACT_ATOMS: atom_id res chain seq x y z
N MET A 1 8.74 43.61 9.45
CA MET A 1 7.36 43.70 10.00
C MET A 1 6.97 42.29 10.42
N ALA A 2 6.70 42.05 11.70
CA ALA A 2 6.25 40.74 12.16
C ALA A 2 4.80 40.54 11.69
N ALA A 3 4.52 39.43 10.99
CA ALA A 3 3.17 39.06 10.60
C ALA A 3 2.35 38.79 11.88
N ALA A 4 1.09 39.26 11.91
CA ALA A 4 0.17 38.97 13.00
C ALA A 4 0.03 37.45 13.17
N PRO A 5 -0.04 36.93 14.41
CA PRO A 5 -0.17 35.50 14.65
C PRO A 5 -1.42 34.95 13.93
N PRO A 6 -1.32 33.78 13.28
CA PRO A 6 -2.45 33.19 12.57
C PRO A 6 -3.58 32.87 13.55
N ILE A 7 -4.76 33.41 13.26
CA ILE A 7 -5.95 33.22 14.09
C ILE A 7 -6.57 31.88 13.69
N VAL A 8 -6.57 30.92 14.63
CA VAL A 8 -7.28 29.64 14.45
C VAL A 8 -8.78 29.93 14.33
N PRO A 9 -9.50 29.39 13.33
CA PRO A 9 -10.93 29.62 13.19
C PRO A 9 -11.69 29.16 14.44
N PRO A 10 -12.69 29.93 14.91
CA PRO A 10 -13.45 29.59 16.12
C PRO A 10 -14.08 28.19 16.08
N LEU A 11 -14.46 27.72 14.87
CA LEU A 11 -14.99 26.38 14.68
C LEU A 11 -14.00 25.29 15.09
N VAL A 12 -12.74 25.42 14.68
CA VAL A 12 -11.68 24.44 14.96
C VAL A 12 -11.26 24.54 16.43
N GLU A 13 -11.19 25.75 16.97
CA GLU A 13 -10.88 25.97 18.38
C GLU A 13 -11.95 25.36 19.31
N ASN A 14 -13.24 25.56 18.99
CA ASN A 14 -14.34 24.98 19.75
C ASN A 14 -14.33 23.44 19.68
N ALA A 15 -14.14 22.87 18.48
CA ALA A 15 -14.06 21.42 18.32
C ALA A 15 -12.88 20.80 19.10
N LEU A 16 -11.71 21.45 19.10
CA LEU A 16 -10.56 21.01 19.89
C LEU A 16 -10.87 21.09 21.39
N ARG A 17 -11.44 22.21 21.84
CA ARG A 17 -11.81 22.44 23.25
C ARG A 17 -12.77 21.37 23.75
N ASP A 18 -13.79 21.04 22.96
CA ASP A 18 -14.76 19.99 23.30
C ASP A 18 -14.10 18.61 23.35
N ALA A 19 -13.21 18.30 22.39
CA ALA A 19 -12.52 17.02 22.32
C ALA A 19 -11.57 16.77 23.49
N ILE A 20 -10.96 17.83 24.05
CA ILE A 20 -10.00 17.73 25.16
C ILE A 20 -10.59 18.10 26.53
N ALA A 21 -11.90 18.37 26.62
CA ALA A 21 -12.54 18.87 27.84
C ALA A 21 -12.37 17.94 29.06
N SER A 22 -12.21 16.63 28.85
CA SER A 22 -12.04 15.62 29.90
C SER A 22 -10.61 15.49 30.43
N PHE A 23 -9.63 16.12 29.78
CA PHE A 23 -8.22 16.01 30.17
C PHE A 23 -7.87 16.99 31.31
N PRO A 24 -6.84 16.71 32.12
CA PRO A 24 -6.30 17.67 33.07
C PRO A 24 -5.91 19.01 32.40
N LYS A 25 -6.10 20.12 33.11
CA LYS A 25 -5.88 21.50 32.61
C LYS A 25 -4.53 21.67 31.91
N ASP A 26 -3.47 21.19 32.54
CA ASP A 26 -2.09 21.30 32.04
C ASP A 26 -1.91 20.59 30.68
N LEU A 27 -2.62 19.49 30.45
CA LEU A 27 -2.63 18.78 29.17
C LEU A 27 -3.51 19.48 28.14
N GLN A 28 -4.64 20.08 28.54
CA GLN A 28 -5.46 20.88 27.64
C GLN A 28 -4.66 22.05 27.09
N ASP A 29 -3.93 22.76 27.94
CA ASP A 29 -3.10 23.91 27.56
C ASP A 29 -1.97 23.49 26.61
N SER A 30 -1.26 22.40 26.94
CA SER A 30 -0.18 21.86 26.08
C SER A 30 -0.69 21.37 24.71
N LEU A 31 -1.84 20.70 24.67
CA LEU A 31 -2.45 20.25 23.42
C LEU A 31 -2.97 21.41 22.57
N THR A 32 -3.56 22.43 23.21
CA THR A 32 -4.03 23.64 22.53
C THR A 32 -2.85 24.41 21.93
N GLU A 33 -1.75 24.56 22.67
CA GLU A 33 -0.53 25.20 22.17
C GLU A 33 0.07 24.43 20.98
N LYS A 34 0.22 23.10 21.11
CA LYS A 34 0.74 22.26 20.02
C LYS A 34 -0.15 22.30 18.78
N PHE A 35 -1.46 22.21 18.97
CA PHE A 35 -2.41 22.25 17.86
C PHE A 35 -2.40 23.62 17.17
N THR A 36 -2.33 24.70 17.95
CA THR A 36 -2.23 26.06 17.41
C THR A 36 -0.93 26.24 16.61
N ALA A 37 0.20 25.72 17.11
CA ALA A 37 1.47 25.75 16.40
C ALA A 37 1.43 24.92 15.10
N TYR A 38 0.77 23.77 15.12
CA TYR A 38 0.61 22.89 13.96
C TYR A 38 -0.39 23.46 12.94
N TYR A 39 -1.44 24.16 13.39
CA TYR A 39 -2.35 24.90 12.52
C TYR A 39 -1.63 26.08 11.86
N ALA A 40 -0.87 26.85 12.63
CA ALA A 40 -0.07 27.97 12.15
C ALA A 40 0.96 27.56 11.09
N ASN A 41 1.59 26.40 11.29
CA ASN A 41 2.62 25.84 10.43
C ASN A 41 2.27 24.38 10.11
N PRO A 42 1.32 24.12 9.19
CA PRO A 42 0.97 22.75 8.83
C PRO A 42 2.20 22.03 8.29
N GLU A 43 2.38 20.77 8.68
CA GLU A 43 3.49 19.95 8.17
C GLU A 43 3.18 19.53 6.72
N THR A 44 3.44 20.44 5.78
CA THR A 44 3.11 20.26 4.36
C THR A 44 4.04 19.30 3.66
N VAL A 45 5.22 19.00 4.23
CA VAL A 45 6.27 18.17 3.61
C VAL A 45 5.73 16.82 3.10
N HIS A 46 4.87 16.15 3.86
CA HIS A 46 4.29 14.87 3.45
C HIS A 46 3.18 15.01 2.41
N VAL A 47 2.42 16.11 2.46
CA VAL A 47 1.38 16.40 1.46
C VAL A 47 2.03 16.86 0.14
N GLU A 48 3.07 17.68 0.19
CA GLU A 48 3.87 18.11 -0.97
C GLU A 48 4.54 16.94 -1.68
N GLN A 49 5.01 15.93 -0.94
CA GLN A 49 5.56 14.69 -1.53
C GLN A 49 4.52 13.93 -2.36
N VAL A 50 3.25 13.96 -1.96
CA VAL A 50 2.14 13.32 -2.66
C VAL A 50 1.61 14.20 -3.79
N VAL A 51 1.62 15.52 -3.61
CA VAL A 51 0.95 16.49 -4.48
C VAL A 51 1.90 17.11 -5.51
N GLN A 52 3.23 16.96 -5.35
CA GLN A 52 4.29 17.47 -6.24
C GLN A 52 4.10 18.93 -6.72
N LYS A 53 3.44 19.77 -5.92
CA LYS A 53 3.17 21.17 -6.25
C LYS A 53 3.36 22.07 -5.02
N ARG A 54 3.76 23.33 -5.25
CA ARG A 54 3.86 24.39 -4.23
C ARG A 54 2.47 24.75 -3.70
N MET A 55 1.99 23.99 -2.73
CA MET A 55 0.75 24.28 -2.03
C MET A 55 1.01 25.42 -1.04
N THR A 56 0.18 26.47 -1.07
CA THR A 56 0.32 27.56 -0.08
C THR A 56 -0.14 27.07 1.29
N ASP A 57 0.46 27.57 2.37
CA ASP A 57 0.12 27.17 3.75
C ASP A 57 -1.38 27.33 4.04
N ALA A 58 -2.01 28.37 3.48
CA ALA A 58 -3.45 28.60 3.60
C ALA A 58 -4.30 27.52 2.91
N HIS A 59 -3.83 26.95 1.79
CA HIS A 59 -4.52 25.86 1.10
C HIS A 59 -4.28 24.52 1.83
N ALA A 60 -3.08 24.31 2.36
CA ALA A 60 -2.75 23.16 3.20
C ALA A 60 -3.58 23.14 4.48
N GLN A 61 -3.73 24.29 5.15
CA GLN A 61 -4.56 24.45 6.34
C GLN A 61 -6.03 24.11 6.05
N ARG A 62 -6.57 24.59 4.92
CA ARG A 62 -7.93 24.23 4.51
C ARG A 62 -8.06 22.74 4.24
N LEU A 63 -7.08 22.12 3.57
CA LEU A 63 -7.12 20.70 3.26
C LEU A 63 -7.04 19.82 4.53
N LEU A 64 -6.15 20.17 5.46
CA LEU A 64 -5.87 19.37 6.66
C LEU A 64 -6.91 19.55 7.76
N PHE A 65 -7.47 20.76 7.92
CA PHE A 65 -8.30 21.10 9.09
C PHE A 65 -9.74 21.49 8.74
N ALA A 66 -10.03 21.80 7.48
CA ALA A 66 -11.38 22.14 7.02
C ALA A 66 -11.65 21.62 5.59
N PRO A 67 -11.46 20.31 5.32
CA PRO A 67 -11.68 19.77 3.99
C PRO A 67 -13.14 20.01 3.60
N THR A 68 -13.35 20.75 2.52
CA THR A 68 -14.67 20.88 1.89
C THR A 68 -14.82 19.78 0.85
N LYS A 69 -16.06 19.48 0.47
CA LYS A 69 -16.34 18.48 -0.57
C LYS A 69 -15.70 18.85 -1.92
N ASP A 70 -15.60 20.15 -2.19
CA ASP A 70 -14.94 20.67 -3.39
C ASP A 70 -13.43 20.39 -3.40
N HIS A 71 -12.76 20.39 -2.24
CA HIS A 71 -11.34 20.04 -2.16
C HIS A 71 -11.09 18.57 -2.50
N ALA A 72 -11.95 17.64 -2.06
CA ALA A 72 -11.78 16.21 -2.36
C ALA A 72 -11.96 15.91 -3.86
N ALA A 73 -12.94 16.54 -4.51
CA ALA A 73 -13.16 16.42 -5.96
C ALA A 73 -12.03 17.06 -6.76
N PHE A 74 -11.59 18.26 -6.37
CA PHE A 74 -10.54 19.01 -7.07
C PHE A 74 -9.18 18.28 -7.11
N TYR A 75 -8.84 17.55 -6.05
CA TYR A 75 -7.52 16.93 -5.91
C TYR A 75 -7.26 15.75 -6.86
N ILE A 76 -8.29 14.98 -7.21
CA ILE A 76 -8.11 13.82 -8.09
C ILE A 76 -8.42 14.21 -9.52
N THR A 77 -9.51 14.91 -9.81
CA THR A 77 -9.97 15.09 -11.20
C THR A 77 -9.61 16.44 -11.83
N SER A 78 -9.19 17.44 -11.03
CA SER A 78 -9.03 18.83 -11.49
C SER A 78 -7.60 19.36 -11.36
N ASN A 79 -6.59 18.50 -11.30
CA ASN A 79 -5.20 18.95 -11.32
C ASN A 79 -4.87 19.56 -12.69
N PRO A 80 -4.64 20.89 -12.82
CA PRO A 80 -4.37 21.51 -14.11
C PRO A 80 -3.04 21.08 -14.73
N ASP A 81 -2.14 20.49 -13.94
CA ASP A 81 -0.85 19.99 -14.41
C ASP A 81 -0.91 18.51 -14.84
N PHE A 82 -2.05 17.84 -14.61
CA PHE A 82 -2.25 16.44 -14.94
C PHE A 82 -3.57 16.24 -15.69
N ASP A 83 -3.49 16.25 -17.03
CA ASP A 83 -4.64 15.94 -17.88
C ASP A 83 -4.87 14.42 -17.91
N TRP A 84 -5.80 13.95 -17.09
CA TRP A 84 -6.21 12.54 -17.05
C TRP A 84 -6.67 12.00 -18.39
N PHE A 85 -7.16 12.85 -19.30
CA PHE A 85 -7.68 12.43 -20.59
C PHE A 85 -6.61 12.43 -21.70
N GLN A 86 -5.34 12.64 -21.36
CA GLN A 86 -4.19 12.36 -22.22
C GLN A 86 -3.60 10.98 -21.91
N PRO A 87 -3.06 10.27 -22.91
CA PRO A 87 -2.25 9.09 -22.66
C PRO A 87 -1.05 9.43 -21.75
N PRO A 88 -0.73 8.58 -20.76
CA PRO A 88 0.34 8.85 -19.82
C PRO A 88 1.71 8.80 -20.51
N THR A 89 2.43 9.92 -20.51
CA THR A 89 3.72 10.07 -21.22
C THR A 89 4.94 9.69 -20.39
N CYS A 90 4.89 9.90 -19.06
CA CYS A 90 5.98 9.56 -18.14
C CYS A 90 5.68 8.32 -17.27
N PRO A 91 6.70 7.66 -16.69
CA PRO A 91 6.53 6.49 -15.82
C PRO A 91 5.60 6.72 -14.63
N GLU A 92 5.64 7.91 -14.02
CA GLU A 92 4.81 8.29 -12.88
C GLU A 92 3.33 8.35 -13.28
N ALA A 93 3.03 9.00 -14.41
CA ALA A 93 1.68 9.07 -14.97
C ALA A 93 1.15 7.68 -15.31
N LYS A 94 2.00 6.80 -15.88
CA LYS A 94 1.65 5.41 -16.20
C LYS A 94 1.29 4.63 -14.93
N SER A 95 2.07 4.78 -13.86
CA SER A 95 1.78 4.14 -12.57
C SER A 95 0.47 4.65 -11.97
N LEU A 96 0.23 5.97 -12.03
CA LEU A 96 -1.01 6.57 -11.53
C LEU A 96 -2.24 6.07 -12.30
N HIS A 97 -2.16 6.06 -13.63
CA HIS A 97 -3.20 5.50 -14.51
C HIS A 97 -3.43 4.00 -14.22
N GLY A 98 -2.35 3.22 -14.08
CA GLY A 98 -2.45 1.81 -13.71
C GLY A 98 -3.17 1.58 -12.39
N LYS A 99 -2.85 2.37 -11.35
CA LYS A 99 -3.52 2.31 -10.04
C LYS A 99 -5.00 2.68 -10.14
N MET A 100 -5.34 3.72 -10.90
CA MET A 100 -6.71 4.14 -11.13
C MET A 100 -7.52 3.06 -11.88
N LEU A 101 -6.92 2.41 -12.89
CA LEU A 101 -7.54 1.26 -13.57
C LEU A 101 -7.80 0.08 -12.62
N LEU A 102 -6.90 -0.16 -11.66
CA LEU A 102 -7.07 -1.23 -10.68
C LEU A 102 -8.24 -0.99 -9.70
N LEU A 103 -8.76 0.24 -9.60
CA LEU A 103 -9.93 0.53 -8.77
C LEU A 103 -11.18 -0.24 -9.23
N ALA A 104 -11.40 -0.41 -10.53
CA ALA A 104 -12.50 -1.25 -11.04
C ALA A 104 -12.37 -2.71 -10.61
N ASN A 105 -11.16 -3.19 -10.34
CA ASN A 105 -10.90 -4.55 -9.86
C ASN A 105 -10.95 -4.68 -8.34
N SER A 106 -11.08 -3.56 -7.61
CA SER A 106 -11.52 -3.60 -6.22
C SER A 106 -13.04 -3.78 -6.25
N THR A 107 -13.52 -4.89 -5.71
CA THR A 107 -14.93 -5.33 -5.77
C THR A 107 -15.94 -4.31 -5.27
N ASP A 108 -15.46 -3.24 -4.61
CA ASP A 108 -16.29 -2.30 -3.91
C ASP A 108 -16.18 -0.86 -4.42
N PHE A 109 -15.29 -0.50 -5.36
CA PHE A 109 -15.17 0.91 -5.76
C PHE A 109 -16.45 1.45 -6.42
N ILE A 110 -16.89 0.81 -7.52
CA ILE A 110 -18.12 1.23 -8.22
C ILE A 110 -19.35 1.02 -7.34
N ARG A 111 -19.40 -0.09 -6.61
CA ARG A 111 -20.47 -0.38 -5.66
C ARG A 111 -20.56 0.68 -4.56
N ALA A 112 -19.43 1.14 -4.02
CA ALA A 112 -19.39 2.18 -3.00
C ALA A 112 -19.87 3.51 -3.58
N LEU A 113 -19.46 3.89 -4.79
CA LEU A 113 -19.98 5.09 -5.45
C LEU A 113 -21.49 5.02 -5.61
N VAL A 114 -21.99 3.90 -6.14
CA VAL A 114 -23.43 3.65 -6.29
C VAL A 114 -24.18 3.70 -4.95
N SER A 115 -23.62 3.14 -3.88
CA SER A 115 -24.26 3.15 -2.55
C SER A 115 -24.40 4.55 -1.93
N ASN A 116 -23.67 5.55 -2.44
CA ASN A 116 -23.78 6.93 -1.99
C ASN A 116 -24.93 7.70 -2.67
N LYS A 117 -25.66 7.07 -3.60
CA LYS A 117 -26.80 7.67 -4.31
C LYS A 117 -27.87 8.23 -3.38
N ASP A 118 -28.22 7.51 -2.32
CA ASP A 118 -29.32 7.96 -1.43
C ASP A 118 -28.84 8.97 -0.39
N ILE A 119 -27.55 9.29 -0.36
CA ILE A 119 -26.95 10.24 0.56
C ILE A 119 -26.87 11.59 -0.13
N ALA A 120 -27.88 12.45 0.07
CA ALA A 120 -27.99 13.77 -0.59
C ALA A 120 -26.70 14.61 -0.57
N ALA A 121 -25.91 14.50 0.51
CA ALA A 121 -24.63 15.21 0.65
C ALA A 121 -23.51 14.69 -0.27
N MET A 122 -23.57 13.42 -0.69
CA MET A 122 -22.49 12.72 -1.41
C MET A 122 -22.91 12.28 -2.82
N SER A 123 -24.21 12.22 -3.09
CA SER A 123 -24.78 11.65 -4.30
C SER A 123 -24.24 12.29 -5.58
N LEU A 124 -24.30 13.63 -5.70
CA LEU A 124 -23.73 14.35 -6.84
C LEU A 124 -22.23 14.08 -7.02
N TYR A 125 -21.44 14.08 -5.93
CA TYR A 125 -20.00 13.82 -6.01
C TYR A 125 -19.69 12.39 -6.42
N ALA A 126 -20.44 11.41 -5.91
CA ALA A 126 -20.30 10.02 -6.29
C ALA A 126 -20.61 9.83 -7.78
N LEU A 127 -21.66 10.49 -8.27
CA LEU A 127 -22.02 10.50 -9.69
C LEU A 127 -20.95 11.19 -10.55
N GLN A 128 -20.37 12.32 -10.11
CA GLN A 128 -19.27 13.00 -10.80
C GLN A 128 -18.03 12.11 -10.91
N ILE A 129 -17.63 11.45 -9.82
CA ILE A 129 -16.49 10.52 -9.82
C ILE A 129 -16.76 9.34 -10.75
N LEU A 130 -17.97 8.78 -10.70
CA LEU A 130 -18.38 7.67 -11.56
C LEU A 130 -18.36 8.09 -13.04
N ALA A 131 -18.96 9.24 -13.38
CA ALA A 131 -19.00 9.80 -14.72
C ALA A 131 -17.58 10.06 -15.27
N PHE A 132 -16.72 10.68 -14.46
CA PHE A 132 -15.31 10.89 -14.77
C PHE A 132 -14.63 9.55 -15.05
N TYR A 133 -14.75 8.58 -14.14
CA TYR A 133 -14.07 7.30 -14.25
C TYR A 133 -14.48 6.55 -15.53
N MET A 134 -15.78 6.43 -15.79
CA MET A 134 -16.28 5.74 -16.99
C MET A 134 -15.86 6.44 -18.27
N SER A 135 -15.92 7.78 -18.30
CA SER A 135 -15.50 8.57 -19.47
C SER A 135 -14.01 8.44 -19.73
N TRP A 136 -13.20 8.45 -18.66
CA TRP A 136 -11.76 8.27 -18.70
C TRP A 136 -11.37 6.87 -19.19
N VAL A 137 -11.98 5.84 -18.61
CA VAL A 137 -11.79 4.44 -19.04
C VAL A 137 -12.18 4.28 -20.50
N ARG A 138 -13.32 4.84 -20.91
CA ARG A 138 -13.81 4.73 -22.28
C ARG A 138 -12.85 5.35 -23.29
N LYS A 139 -12.40 6.58 -23.01
CA LYS A 139 -11.53 7.34 -23.90
C LYS A 139 -10.17 6.68 -24.11
N LEU A 140 -9.55 6.20 -23.02
CA LEU A 140 -8.16 5.76 -23.07
C LEU A 140 -7.97 4.25 -23.14
N TYR A 141 -8.93 3.46 -22.67
CA TYR A 141 -8.74 2.03 -22.45
C TYR A 141 -9.82 1.15 -23.06
N SER A 142 -10.79 1.68 -23.79
CA SER A 142 -11.86 0.84 -24.34
C SER A 142 -12.11 1.01 -25.84
N LYS A 143 -11.13 1.54 -26.58
CA LYS A 143 -11.26 1.87 -28.02
C LYS A 143 -12.53 2.69 -28.33
N GLY A 144 -13.00 3.49 -27.37
CA GLY A 144 -14.20 4.31 -27.49
C GLY A 144 -15.52 3.60 -27.16
N GLU A 145 -15.52 2.30 -26.86
CA GLU A 145 -16.72 1.53 -26.50
C GLU A 145 -16.57 0.97 -25.08
N LEU A 146 -17.39 1.44 -24.14
CA LEU A 146 -17.42 0.92 -22.78
C LEU A 146 -18.84 0.44 -22.49
N ARG A 147 -18.99 -0.88 -22.28
CA ARG A 147 -20.28 -1.48 -21.96
C ARG A 147 -20.44 -1.59 -20.44
N LEU A 148 -21.61 -1.18 -19.96
CA LEU A 148 -22.00 -1.26 -18.55
C LEU A 148 -22.92 -2.46 -18.34
N SER A 149 -22.99 -2.98 -17.11
CA SER A 149 -24.02 -3.97 -16.76
C SER A 149 -25.41 -3.32 -16.70
N SER A 150 -26.45 -4.10 -16.95
CA SER A 150 -27.85 -3.68 -16.86
C SER A 150 -28.16 -3.05 -15.50
N ALA A 151 -27.72 -3.68 -14.41
CA ALA A 151 -27.90 -3.18 -13.06
C ALA A 151 -27.29 -1.79 -12.82
N LEU A 152 -26.13 -1.49 -13.43
CA LEU A 152 -25.51 -0.17 -13.30
C LEU A 152 -26.27 0.88 -14.14
N LEU A 153 -26.72 0.50 -15.35
CA LEU A 153 -27.56 1.37 -16.18
C LEU A 153 -28.89 1.70 -15.48
N ASP A 154 -29.54 0.70 -14.88
CA ASP A 154 -30.78 0.87 -14.13
C ASP A 154 -30.57 1.81 -12.93
N THR A 155 -29.45 1.64 -12.21
CA THR A 155 -29.07 2.51 -11.09
C THR A 155 -28.93 3.96 -11.54
N ILE A 156 -28.22 4.21 -12.65
CA ILE A 156 -28.01 5.56 -13.20
C ILE A 156 -29.34 6.13 -13.72
N SER A 157 -30.19 5.29 -14.34
CA SER A 157 -31.53 5.69 -14.77
C SER A 157 -32.38 6.15 -13.59
N ASP A 158 -32.40 5.38 -12.51
CA ASP A 158 -33.09 5.75 -11.28
C ASP A 158 -32.46 7.01 -10.63
N TRP A 159 -31.17 7.26 -10.85
CA TRP A 159 -30.50 8.49 -10.40
C TRP A 159 -31.09 9.74 -11.08
N LYS A 160 -31.52 9.63 -12.34
CA LYS A 160 -32.21 10.72 -13.07
C LYS A 160 -33.51 11.12 -12.35
N THR A 161 -34.21 10.16 -11.77
CA THR A 161 -35.50 10.40 -11.12
C THR A 161 -35.36 10.82 -9.66
N THR A 162 -34.34 10.34 -8.96
CA THR A 162 -34.14 10.59 -7.51
C THR A 162 -33.16 11.73 -7.20
N ALA A 163 -32.49 12.31 -8.20
CA ALA A 163 -31.52 13.38 -8.03
C ALA A 163 -32.09 14.57 -7.22
N ALA A 164 -31.31 14.99 -6.21
CA ALA A 164 -31.73 16.02 -5.25
C ALA A 164 -31.59 17.45 -5.82
N SER A 165 -30.73 17.64 -6.82
CA SER A 165 -30.54 18.92 -7.53
C SER A 165 -30.73 18.76 -9.04
N ASP A 166 -31.04 19.87 -9.71
CA ASP A 166 -31.18 19.88 -11.18
C ASP A 166 -29.83 19.60 -11.87
N GLU A 167 -28.72 20.07 -11.30
CA GLU A 167 -27.36 19.77 -11.78
C GLU A 167 -27.06 18.27 -11.74
N GLU A 168 -27.41 17.61 -10.63
CA GLU A 168 -27.25 16.17 -10.49
C GLU A 168 -28.13 15.41 -11.49
N ARG A 169 -29.37 15.88 -11.67
CA ARG A 169 -30.32 15.30 -12.63
C ARG A 169 -29.81 15.41 -14.06
N GLU A 170 -29.26 16.57 -14.43
CA GLU A 170 -28.68 16.82 -15.73
C GLU A 170 -27.45 15.91 -15.97
N LEU A 171 -26.54 15.83 -14.98
CA LEU A 171 -25.38 14.95 -15.07
C LEU A 171 -25.80 13.47 -15.21
N ALA A 172 -26.74 13.00 -14.40
CA ALA A 172 -27.24 11.62 -14.45
C ALA A 172 -27.86 11.32 -15.82
N THR A 173 -28.60 12.29 -16.38
CA THR A 173 -29.21 12.18 -17.71
C THR A 173 -28.15 12.06 -18.78
N ASN A 174 -27.15 12.94 -18.78
CA ASN A 174 -26.06 12.92 -19.75
C ASN A 174 -25.24 11.62 -19.67
N VAL A 175 -24.93 11.15 -18.46
CA VAL A 175 -24.20 9.89 -18.25
C VAL A 175 -25.02 8.71 -18.74
N PHE A 176 -26.30 8.62 -18.38
CA PHE A 176 -27.16 7.54 -18.84
C PHE A 176 -27.28 7.52 -20.37
N ASP A 177 -27.61 8.66 -20.98
CA ASP A 177 -27.84 8.76 -22.42
C ASP A 177 -26.56 8.51 -23.24
N ASP A 178 -25.38 8.78 -22.67
CA ASP A 178 -24.09 8.50 -23.28
C ASP A 178 -23.71 7.01 -23.19
N PHE A 179 -23.85 6.37 -22.03
CA PHE A 179 -23.45 4.98 -21.83
C PHE A 179 -24.52 3.95 -22.21
N ASN A 180 -25.79 4.32 -22.29
CA ASN A 180 -26.89 3.46 -22.76
C ASN A 180 -26.94 3.32 -24.30
N ARG A 181 -25.98 3.92 -25.03
CA ARG A 181 -25.87 3.78 -26.49
C ARG A 181 -25.46 2.37 -26.92
N TRP A 182 -24.80 1.63 -26.01
CA TRP A 182 -24.35 0.26 -26.25
C TRP A 182 -25.22 -0.73 -25.46
N PRO A 183 -25.40 -1.95 -25.98
CA PRO A 183 -26.10 -2.99 -25.24
C PRO A 183 -25.35 -3.31 -23.94
N ALA A 184 -26.12 -3.59 -22.88
CA ALA A 184 -25.58 -4.00 -21.61
C ALA A 184 -24.71 -5.27 -21.74
N VAL A 185 -23.67 -5.38 -20.93
CA VAL A 185 -22.71 -6.51 -20.92
C VAL A 185 -23.40 -7.86 -20.73
N ASP A 186 -24.43 -7.87 -19.89
CA ASP A 186 -25.22 -9.03 -19.48
C ASP A 186 -26.48 -9.23 -20.31
N ALA A 187 -26.65 -8.48 -21.40
CA ALA A 187 -27.73 -8.71 -22.35
C ALA A 187 -27.64 -10.14 -22.94
N PRO A 188 -28.78 -10.80 -23.21
CA PRO A 188 -28.85 -12.24 -23.56
C PRO A 188 -28.20 -12.63 -24.91
N ALA A 189 -27.40 -11.76 -25.53
CA ALA A 189 -26.77 -11.98 -26.82
C ALA A 189 -25.41 -12.71 -26.76
N THR A 190 -24.85 -12.95 -25.57
CA THR A 190 -23.57 -13.64 -25.41
C THR A 190 -23.75 -14.92 -24.59
N ASP A 191 -23.49 -16.07 -25.21
CA ASP A 191 -23.54 -17.45 -24.64
C ASP A 191 -22.57 -17.70 -23.45
N LYS A 192 -22.10 -16.66 -22.75
CA LYS A 192 -21.24 -16.78 -21.58
C LYS A 192 -22.09 -16.93 -20.31
N PRO A 193 -21.84 -17.94 -19.46
CA PRO A 193 -22.60 -18.15 -18.23
C PRO A 193 -22.48 -16.95 -17.29
N LEU A 194 -23.63 -16.41 -16.89
CA LEU A 194 -23.79 -15.32 -15.92
C LEU A 194 -23.38 -15.81 -14.53
N THR A 195 -22.19 -15.42 -14.06
CA THR A 195 -21.84 -15.48 -12.63
C THR A 195 -22.44 -14.27 -11.93
N ASN A 196 -23.26 -14.48 -10.90
CA ASN A 196 -23.91 -13.48 -10.01
C ASN A 196 -23.17 -12.13 -10.00
N ALA A 197 -23.64 -11.21 -10.85
CA ALA A 197 -22.81 -10.17 -11.45
C ALA A 197 -22.64 -8.95 -10.53
N LEU A 198 -21.40 -8.73 -10.12
CA LEU A 198 -20.92 -7.39 -9.76
C LEU A 198 -21.16 -6.41 -10.92
N PRO A 199 -21.21 -5.08 -10.68
CA PRO A 199 -21.10 -4.11 -11.77
C PRO A 199 -19.74 -4.30 -12.43
N VAL A 200 -19.73 -4.95 -13.60
CA VAL A 200 -18.54 -5.30 -14.37
C VAL A 200 -18.50 -4.43 -15.62
N PHE A 201 -17.33 -3.84 -15.91
CA PHE A 201 -17.04 -3.22 -17.19
C PHE A 201 -16.50 -4.26 -18.17
N GLU A 202 -17.06 -4.32 -19.38
CA GLU A 202 -16.48 -5.10 -20.48
C GLU A 202 -15.87 -4.15 -21.54
N GLY A 203 -14.76 -4.56 -22.15
CA GLY A 203 -14.05 -3.79 -23.17
C GLY A 203 -12.83 -3.01 -22.67
N VAL A 204 -12.47 -3.10 -21.39
CA VAL A 204 -11.28 -2.43 -20.83
C VAL A 204 -10.01 -3.20 -21.21
N GLU A 205 -9.19 -2.59 -22.08
CA GLU A 205 -7.84 -3.00 -22.40
C GLU A 205 -6.87 -2.46 -21.34
N TYR A 206 -6.46 -3.34 -20.43
CA TYR A 206 -5.45 -2.99 -19.44
C TYR A 206 -4.06 -2.92 -20.10
N PRO A 207 -3.21 -1.95 -19.71
CA PRO A 207 -1.79 -2.01 -20.02
C PRO A 207 -1.23 -3.37 -19.59
N LYS A 208 -0.33 -3.92 -20.41
CA LYS A 208 0.25 -5.27 -20.22
C LYS A 208 0.85 -5.44 -18.82
N GLU A 209 1.46 -4.36 -18.33
CA GLU A 209 2.09 -4.26 -17.02
C GLU A 209 1.08 -4.41 -15.87
N THR A 210 -0.02 -3.68 -15.97
CA THR A 210 -1.13 -3.74 -15.02
C THR A 210 -1.78 -5.12 -15.03
N LEU A 211 -1.92 -5.73 -16.23
CA LEU A 211 -2.46 -7.07 -16.39
C LEU A 211 -1.60 -8.11 -15.67
N TYR A 212 -0.26 -8.05 -15.82
CA TYR A 212 0.63 -8.99 -15.13
C TYR A 212 0.57 -8.88 -13.61
N LEU A 213 0.56 -7.66 -13.06
CA LEU A 213 0.42 -7.49 -11.61
C LEU A 213 -0.93 -7.97 -11.09
N LYS A 214 -2.00 -7.73 -11.84
CA LYS A 214 -3.34 -8.23 -11.51
C LYS A 214 -3.35 -9.76 -11.49
N GLN A 215 -2.91 -10.38 -12.58
CA GLN A 215 -2.86 -11.84 -12.71
C GLN A 215 -1.98 -12.48 -11.63
N ALA A 216 -0.85 -11.86 -11.27
CA ALA A 216 -0.02 -12.30 -10.16
C ALA A 216 -0.77 -12.26 -8.82
N ARG A 217 -1.54 -11.19 -8.55
CA ARG A 217 -2.32 -11.06 -7.32
C ARG A 217 -3.46 -12.08 -7.28
N ASP A 218 -4.17 -12.26 -8.38
CA ASP A 218 -5.30 -13.18 -8.47
C ASP A 218 -4.81 -14.63 -8.31
N ALA A 219 -3.66 -14.98 -8.91
CA ALA A 219 -2.98 -16.25 -8.70
C ALA A 219 -2.58 -16.44 -7.23
N LEU A 220 -2.04 -15.40 -6.57
CA LEU A 220 -1.69 -15.47 -5.15
C LEU A 220 -2.91 -15.74 -4.27
N VAL A 221 -4.05 -15.09 -4.53
CA VAL A 221 -5.31 -15.33 -3.81
C VAL A 221 -5.81 -16.75 -4.03
N ALA A 222 -5.67 -17.27 -5.25
CA ALA A 222 -5.97 -18.67 -5.58
C ALA A 222 -4.94 -19.67 -5.03
N SER A 223 -3.90 -19.20 -4.35
CA SER A 223 -2.76 -20.01 -3.87
C SER A 223 -2.00 -20.73 -4.99
N ASP A 224 -2.03 -20.19 -6.22
CA ASP A 224 -1.21 -20.62 -7.36
C ASP A 224 0.09 -19.80 -7.40
N TYR A 225 1.07 -20.27 -6.63
CA TYR A 225 2.34 -19.56 -6.44
C TYR A 225 3.23 -19.60 -7.69
N ASP A 226 3.21 -20.69 -8.46
CA ASP A 226 3.97 -20.81 -9.70
C ASP A 226 3.54 -19.75 -10.71
N GLN A 227 2.22 -19.56 -10.88
CA GLN A 227 1.70 -18.48 -11.71
C GLN A 227 2.03 -17.10 -11.14
N THR A 228 1.97 -16.93 -9.81
CA THR A 228 2.37 -15.67 -9.16
C THR A 228 3.83 -15.31 -9.50
N VAL A 229 4.75 -16.27 -9.40
CA VAL A 229 6.16 -16.08 -9.75
C VAL A 229 6.34 -15.84 -11.25
N SER A 230 5.64 -16.58 -12.09
CA SER A 230 5.67 -16.42 -13.54
C SER A 230 5.25 -15.00 -13.95
N PHE A 231 4.09 -14.53 -13.49
CA PHE A 231 3.58 -13.19 -13.81
C PHE A 231 4.44 -12.07 -13.24
N THR A 232 4.93 -12.18 -11.99
CA THR A 232 5.85 -11.18 -11.42
C THR A 232 7.20 -11.15 -12.13
N THR A 233 7.71 -12.30 -12.59
CA THR A 233 8.95 -12.37 -13.36
C THR A 233 8.78 -11.78 -14.76
N ALA A 234 7.66 -12.09 -15.43
CA ALA A 234 7.31 -11.48 -16.71
C ALA A 234 7.19 -9.97 -16.59
N PHE A 235 6.51 -9.47 -15.54
CA PHE A 235 6.44 -8.05 -15.22
C PHE A 235 7.84 -7.43 -15.07
N LEU A 236 8.68 -7.97 -14.17
CA LEU A 236 10.01 -7.42 -13.88
C LEU A 236 10.96 -7.45 -15.09
N ARG A 237 10.79 -8.42 -15.99
CA ARG A 237 11.57 -8.53 -17.23
C ARG A 237 11.10 -7.54 -18.27
N ASP A 238 9.80 -7.45 -18.50
CA ASP A 238 9.23 -6.67 -19.60
C ASP A 238 9.13 -5.17 -19.25
N THR A 239 9.27 -4.79 -17.97
CA THR A 239 9.08 -3.40 -17.49
C THR A 239 10.32 -2.81 -16.83
N HIS A 240 11.38 -2.59 -17.61
CA HIS A 240 12.60 -1.98 -17.08
C HIS A 240 12.38 -0.57 -16.50
N ASP A 241 11.45 0.20 -17.09
CA ASP A 241 11.12 1.58 -16.70
C ASP A 241 9.89 1.71 -15.81
N ALA A 242 9.35 0.62 -15.24
CA ALA A 242 8.22 0.71 -14.33
C ALA A 242 8.58 1.55 -13.09
N ALA A 243 7.59 2.30 -12.58
CA ALA A 243 7.74 3.08 -11.36
C ALA A 243 8.25 2.20 -10.20
N SER A 244 9.09 2.78 -9.35
CA SER A 244 9.74 2.06 -8.24
C SER A 244 8.74 1.32 -7.35
N ALA A 245 7.56 1.90 -7.10
CA ALA A 245 6.51 1.31 -6.31
C ALA A 245 5.97 -0.01 -6.89
N ASP A 246 5.73 -0.07 -8.21
CA ASP A 246 5.14 -1.24 -8.87
C ASP A 246 6.17 -2.38 -8.95
N ARG A 247 7.46 -2.04 -9.13
CA ARG A 247 8.56 -3.02 -8.99
C ARG A 247 8.69 -3.54 -7.56
N VAL A 248 8.57 -2.68 -6.55
CA VAL A 248 8.56 -3.10 -5.13
C VAL A 248 7.38 -4.02 -4.86
N GLN A 249 6.20 -3.73 -5.42
CA GLN A 249 5.03 -4.60 -5.29
C GLN A 249 5.27 -5.98 -5.93
N ALA A 250 5.79 -6.03 -7.16
CA ALA A 250 6.11 -7.29 -7.84
C ALA A 250 7.15 -8.11 -7.04
N LEU A 251 8.18 -7.45 -6.50
CA LEU A 251 9.17 -8.10 -5.65
C LEU A 251 8.56 -8.57 -4.32
N GLY A 252 7.62 -7.84 -3.74
CA GLY A 252 6.88 -8.23 -2.54
C GLY A 252 6.01 -9.46 -2.77
N LEU A 253 5.25 -9.50 -3.87
CA LEU A 253 4.46 -10.66 -4.28
C LEU A 253 5.34 -11.90 -4.50
N ARG A 254 6.50 -11.73 -5.14
CA ARG A 254 7.49 -12.80 -5.32
C ARG A 254 8.17 -13.22 -4.01
N GLY A 255 8.37 -12.29 -3.08
CA GLY A 255 8.98 -12.55 -1.78
C GLY A 255 8.04 -13.27 -0.81
N LEU A 256 6.73 -13.05 -0.92
CA LEU A 256 5.70 -13.75 -0.15
C LEU A 256 5.70 -15.25 -0.43
N ASP A 257 5.86 -15.64 -1.70
CA ASP A 257 6.06 -17.04 -2.10
C ASP A 257 7.31 -17.64 -1.43
N LEU A 258 8.45 -16.95 -1.53
CA LEU A 258 9.70 -17.41 -0.88
C LEU A 258 9.56 -17.58 0.64
N MET A 259 8.77 -16.72 1.30
CA MET A 259 8.49 -16.86 2.73
C MET A 259 7.55 -18.03 3.03
N LEU A 260 6.57 -18.27 2.17
CA LEU A 260 5.62 -19.38 2.33
C LEU A 260 6.28 -20.73 2.05
N ASP A 261 7.15 -20.80 1.03
CA ASP A 261 7.98 -21.98 0.75
C ASP A 261 8.92 -22.26 1.93
N LYS A 262 9.60 -21.23 2.47
CA LYS A 262 10.39 -21.37 3.69
C LYS A 262 9.56 -21.79 4.90
N ALA A 263 8.35 -21.26 5.07
CA ALA A 263 7.45 -21.66 6.16
C ALA A 263 6.98 -23.11 5.99
N THR A 264 6.73 -23.54 4.75
CA THR A 264 6.34 -24.92 4.39
C THR A 264 7.48 -25.89 4.61
N ILE A 265 8.70 -25.55 4.19
CA ILE A 265 9.93 -26.29 4.47
C ILE A 265 10.17 -26.37 5.97
N LEU A 266 9.98 -25.27 6.71
CA LEU A 266 10.12 -25.26 8.18
C LEU A 266 9.05 -26.15 8.84
N ALA A 267 7.81 -26.12 8.37
CA ALA A 267 6.72 -26.97 8.84
C ALA A 267 6.95 -28.45 8.50
N GLN A 268 7.49 -28.76 7.32
CA GLN A 268 7.91 -30.09 6.92
C GLN A 268 9.07 -30.58 7.80
N HIS A 269 10.09 -29.73 8.05
CA HIS A 269 11.16 -30.06 8.99
C HIS A 269 10.63 -30.30 10.41
N LEU A 270 9.71 -29.47 10.90
CA LEU A 270 9.06 -29.67 12.20
C LEU A 270 8.23 -30.97 12.23
N ASN A 271 7.56 -31.34 11.13
CA ASN A 271 6.89 -32.63 11.00
C ASN A 271 7.87 -33.80 10.89
N LEU A 272 9.06 -33.64 10.31
CA LEU A 272 10.13 -34.64 10.28
C LEU A 272 10.80 -34.82 11.66
N PHE A 273 10.75 -33.81 12.53
CA PHE A 273 11.19 -33.94 13.92
C PHE A 273 10.28 -34.84 14.76
N ARG A 274 8.99 -34.97 14.41
CA ARG A 274 8.05 -35.85 15.15
C ARG A 274 8.43 -37.33 15.05
N PRO A 275 8.69 -37.89 13.84
CA PRO A 275 9.24 -39.24 13.69
C PRO A 275 10.65 -39.39 14.25
N ALA A 276 11.53 -38.39 14.15
CA ALA A 276 12.87 -38.45 14.75
C ALA A 276 12.83 -38.49 16.29
N LEU A 277 11.84 -37.83 16.91
CA LEU A 277 11.56 -37.93 18.34
C LEU A 277 10.92 -39.27 18.74
N ALA A 278 10.13 -39.86 17.85
CA ALA A 278 9.56 -41.20 18.04
C ALA A 278 10.61 -42.31 17.83
N ALA A 279 11.52 -42.17 16.85
CA ALA A 279 12.64 -43.08 16.59
C ALA A 279 13.76 -42.99 17.65
N LEU A 280 13.68 -42.01 18.56
CA LEU A 280 14.48 -42.00 19.77
C LEU A 280 13.91 -42.93 20.85
N GLU A 281 12.75 -43.56 20.67
CA GLU A 281 12.34 -44.73 21.45
C GLU A 281 13.35 -45.84 21.19
N LEU A 282 14.00 -46.28 22.27
CA LEU A 282 15.02 -47.32 22.19
C LEU A 282 14.30 -48.61 21.82
N ASP A 283 14.78 -49.27 20.77
CA ASP A 283 14.38 -50.64 20.47
C ASP A 283 14.88 -51.52 21.63
N ASP A 284 14.08 -52.48 22.09
CA ASP A 284 14.39 -53.31 23.28
C ASP A 284 15.71 -54.11 23.10
N ASP A 285 16.20 -54.25 21.86
CA ASP A 285 17.43 -54.94 21.48
C ASP A 285 18.69 -54.05 21.48
N THR A 286 18.57 -52.75 21.76
CA THR A 286 19.73 -51.83 21.74
C THR A 286 20.55 -51.96 23.03
N CYS A 287 21.72 -52.60 22.93
CA CYS A 287 22.64 -52.80 24.06
C CYS A 287 23.38 -51.51 24.46
N LEU A 288 22.66 -50.55 25.04
CA LEU A 288 23.25 -49.36 25.66
C LEU A 288 23.58 -49.63 27.12
N SER A 289 24.69 -49.04 27.61
CA SER A 289 24.99 -49.06 29.04
C SER A 289 23.95 -48.25 29.82
N ALA A 290 23.75 -48.59 31.10
CA ALA A 290 22.80 -47.89 31.96
C ALA A 290 23.04 -46.36 32.02
N ASP A 291 24.31 -45.94 31.94
CA ASP A 291 24.70 -44.54 31.92
C ASP A 291 24.31 -43.83 30.61
N GLU A 292 24.44 -44.51 29.47
CA GLU A 292 24.02 -43.97 28.16
C GLU A 292 22.50 -43.85 28.07
N VAL A 293 21.76 -44.82 28.62
CA VAL A 293 20.30 -44.78 28.74
C VAL A 293 19.87 -43.60 29.61
N ALA A 294 20.56 -43.36 30.74
CA ALA A 294 20.27 -42.23 31.62
C ALA A 294 20.54 -40.87 30.94
N VAL A 295 21.64 -40.75 30.20
CA VAL A 295 22.00 -39.54 29.43
C VAL A 295 20.99 -39.28 28.30
N LEU A 296 20.57 -40.32 27.57
CA LEU A 296 19.54 -40.20 26.54
C LEU A 296 18.17 -39.85 27.14
N GLY A 297 17.82 -40.42 28.30
CA GLY A 297 16.61 -40.08 29.04
C GLY A 297 16.57 -38.60 29.44
N ALA A 298 17.67 -38.08 29.99
CA ALA A 298 17.79 -36.67 30.36
C ALA A 298 17.67 -35.74 29.14
N LYS A 299 18.31 -36.08 28.01
CA LYS A 299 18.19 -35.33 26.76
C LYS A 299 16.77 -35.37 26.20
N ARG A 300 16.09 -36.51 26.26
CA ARG A 300 14.69 -36.65 25.81
C ARG A 300 13.75 -35.77 26.65
N ILE A 301 13.92 -35.76 27.97
CA ILE A 301 13.16 -34.88 28.87
C ILE A 301 13.39 -33.41 28.52
N HIS A 302 14.64 -33.02 28.28
CA HIS A 302 14.99 -31.65 27.91
C HIS A 302 14.34 -31.23 26.58
N VAL A 303 14.40 -32.07 25.54
CA VAL A 303 13.79 -31.75 24.24
C VAL A 303 12.26 -31.70 24.34
N LYS A 304 11.62 -32.61 25.09
CA LYS A 304 10.17 -32.54 25.36
C LYS A 304 9.78 -31.24 26.07
N SER A 305 10.60 -30.78 27.02
CA SER A 305 10.40 -29.51 27.72
C SER A 305 10.51 -28.31 26.77
N LEU A 306 11.52 -28.27 25.89
CA LEU A 306 11.66 -27.22 24.88
C LEU A 306 10.50 -27.21 23.88
N TRP A 307 10.02 -28.38 23.46
CA TRP A 307 8.87 -28.50 22.57
C TRP A 307 7.57 -27.99 23.23
N SER A 308 7.32 -28.37 24.48
CA SER A 308 6.16 -27.86 25.24
C SER A 308 6.21 -26.34 25.43
N ALA A 309 7.40 -25.78 25.70
CA ALA A 309 7.59 -24.34 25.79
C ALA A 309 7.31 -23.64 24.45
N TYR A 310 7.70 -24.25 23.32
CA TYR A 310 7.39 -23.75 21.99
C TYR A 310 5.88 -23.79 21.70
N GLU A 311 5.20 -24.89 21.98
CA GLU A 311 3.74 -25.02 21.80
C GLU A 311 2.98 -23.98 22.64
N ALA A 312 3.40 -23.75 23.88
CA ALA A 312 2.82 -22.71 24.75
C ALA A 312 3.01 -21.30 24.16
N LEU A 313 4.22 -20.98 23.68
CA LEU A 313 4.52 -19.69 23.05
C LEU A 313 3.72 -19.49 21.75
N HIS A 314 3.63 -20.54 20.94
CA HIS A 314 2.88 -20.53 19.69
C HIS A 314 1.37 -20.36 19.95
N GLY A 315 0.82 -21.07 20.94
CA GLY A 315 -0.56 -20.93 21.37
C GLY A 315 -0.88 -19.52 21.89
N GLN A 316 0.01 -18.93 22.70
CA GLN A 316 -0.14 -17.54 23.16
C GLN A 316 -0.13 -16.54 21.99
N LYS A 317 0.74 -16.73 20.99
CA LYS A 317 0.79 -15.88 19.80
C LYS A 317 -0.51 -15.95 19.01
N HIS A 318 -0.99 -17.17 18.75
CA HIS A 318 -2.23 -17.39 18.01
C HIS A 318 -3.45 -16.81 18.76
N ALA A 319 -3.51 -16.99 20.08
CA ALA A 319 -4.57 -16.40 20.90
C ALA A 319 -4.55 -14.86 20.86
N LYS A 320 -3.36 -14.25 20.85
CA LYS A 320 -3.20 -12.79 20.72
C LYS A 320 -3.60 -12.29 19.34
N GLU A 321 -3.21 -12.99 18.27
CA GLU A 321 -3.62 -12.67 16.90
C GLU A 321 -5.14 -12.77 16.76
N GLN A 322 -5.76 -13.84 17.26
CA GLN A 322 -7.21 -14.00 17.28
C GLN A 322 -7.90 -12.86 18.05
N SER A 323 -7.39 -12.50 19.24
CA SER A 323 -7.93 -11.39 20.02
C SER A 323 -7.86 -10.04 19.29
N ILE A 324 -6.81 -9.81 18.48
CA ILE A 324 -6.70 -8.62 17.64
C ILE A 324 -7.74 -8.65 16.52
N PHE A 325 -7.94 -9.79 15.86
CA PHE A 325 -8.97 -9.96 14.84
C PHE A 325 -10.37 -9.74 15.42
N ASP A 326 -10.68 -10.31 16.57
CA ASP A 326 -11.97 -10.15 17.25
C ASP A 326 -12.20 -8.68 17.65
N ALA A 327 -11.17 -7.99 18.14
CA ALA A 327 -11.23 -6.56 18.45
C ALA A 327 -11.47 -5.69 17.21
N ILE A 328 -10.90 -6.07 16.05
CA ILE A 328 -11.14 -5.38 14.77
C ILE A 328 -12.58 -5.61 14.31
N LEU A 329 -13.09 -6.83 14.40
CA LEU A 329 -14.48 -7.16 14.03
C LEU A 329 -15.48 -6.44 14.92
N HIS A 330 -15.24 -6.42 16.23
CA HIS A 330 -16.07 -5.69 17.20
C HIS A 330 -16.08 -4.18 16.91
N ARG A 331 -14.93 -3.57 16.59
CA ARG A 331 -14.88 -2.14 16.22
C ARG A 331 -15.59 -1.82 14.91
N ARG A 332 -15.75 -2.80 14.02
CA ARG A 332 -16.46 -2.65 12.73
C ARG A 332 -17.97 -2.88 12.84
N GLY A 333 -18.50 -3.12 14.04
CA GLY A 333 -19.93 -3.41 14.24
C GLY A 333 -20.39 -4.71 13.60
N LEU A 334 -19.46 -5.55 13.15
CA LEU A 334 -19.73 -6.87 12.60
C LEU A 334 -19.80 -7.85 13.77
N HIS A 335 -20.94 -7.86 14.47
CA HIS A 335 -21.27 -9.02 15.29
C HIS A 335 -21.45 -10.21 14.35
N ALA A 336 -20.78 -11.32 14.63
CA ALA A 336 -21.17 -12.61 14.07
C ALA A 336 -22.65 -12.81 14.43
N THR A 337 -23.53 -12.58 13.48
CA THR A 337 -24.97 -12.73 13.66
C THR A 337 -25.22 -14.18 14.05
N GLU A 338 -25.84 -14.37 15.21
CA GLU A 338 -26.21 -15.67 15.75
C GLU A 338 -27.04 -16.45 14.73
N LEU A 339 -26.41 -17.39 14.02
CA LEU A 339 -27.13 -18.48 13.37
C LEU A 339 -27.51 -19.50 14.45
N SER A 340 -28.58 -19.20 15.18
CA SER A 340 -29.31 -20.22 15.94
C SER A 340 -30.25 -20.99 14.99
N PRO A 341 -30.22 -22.33 14.97
CA PRO A 341 -31.08 -23.14 14.11
C PRO A 341 -32.45 -23.31 14.78
N SER A 342 -33.43 -22.50 14.39
CA SER A 342 -34.82 -22.65 14.84
C SER A 342 -35.65 -23.41 13.80
N LEU A 343 -35.84 -24.69 14.09
CA LEU A 343 -37.07 -25.48 13.95
C LEU A 343 -38.10 -25.11 12.87
N VAL A 344 -38.23 -26.05 11.95
CA VAL A 344 -39.37 -26.34 11.05
C VAL A 344 -40.73 -26.17 11.73
N PRO A 345 -41.73 -25.65 11.00
CA PRO A 345 -43.04 -26.30 11.00
C PRO A 345 -43.53 -26.62 9.58
N SER A 346 -43.97 -27.87 9.44
CA SER A 346 -44.68 -28.43 8.28
C SER A 346 -46.06 -27.81 8.05
N PRO A 347 -46.63 -27.97 6.84
CA PRO A 347 -47.80 -27.22 6.39
C PRO A 347 -49.11 -27.92 6.76
N THR A 348 -50.11 -27.13 7.14
CA THR A 348 -51.50 -27.59 7.21
C THR A 348 -52.40 -26.64 6.43
N MET A 349 -53.09 -27.21 5.45
CA MET A 349 -54.14 -26.54 4.69
C MET A 349 -55.28 -26.08 5.59
N HIS A 350 -55.86 -24.89 5.32
CA HIS A 350 -57.31 -24.77 5.19
C HIS A 350 -57.76 -23.50 4.44
N ARG A 351 -58.47 -23.80 3.35
CA ARG A 351 -59.49 -23.06 2.60
C ARG A 351 -60.42 -22.17 3.46
N SER A 352 -60.67 -20.93 3.04
CA SER A 352 -62.02 -20.32 2.93
C SER A 352 -61.99 -18.96 2.20
N LYS A 353 -63.15 -18.63 1.64
CA LYS A 353 -63.50 -17.73 0.53
C LYS A 353 -63.78 -16.25 0.97
N PRO A 354 -64.10 -15.34 0.03
CA PRO A 354 -63.86 -13.89 0.14
C PRO A 354 -65.05 -13.12 0.70
N SER A 355 -64.82 -11.86 1.09
CA SER A 355 -65.88 -10.87 1.26
C SER A 355 -65.44 -9.50 0.72
N ALA A 356 -66.39 -8.87 0.08
CA ALA A 356 -66.33 -7.60 -0.64
C ALA A 356 -66.47 -6.37 0.27
N SER A 357 -65.94 -5.24 -0.20
CA SER A 357 -66.54 -3.88 -0.18
C SER A 357 -65.50 -2.92 -0.78
N ASP A 358 -65.74 -2.33 -1.94
CA ASP A 358 -66.46 -1.05 -2.12
C ASP A 358 -65.89 0.10 -1.26
N ASN A 359 -65.19 1.03 -1.89
CA ASN A 359 -65.66 2.42 -1.96
C ASN A 359 -64.91 3.25 -3.01
N GLN A 360 -65.72 3.96 -3.79
CA GLN A 360 -65.44 5.05 -4.73
C GLN A 360 -65.09 6.34 -3.99
N GLU A 361 -64.42 7.28 -4.67
CA GLU A 361 -64.69 8.74 -4.83
C GLU A 361 -63.39 9.41 -5.33
N SER A 362 -63.21 9.69 -6.62
CA SER A 362 -63.58 10.92 -7.35
C SER A 362 -63.15 12.23 -6.69
N HIS A 363 -62.26 12.99 -7.36
CA HIS A 363 -62.56 14.38 -7.69
C HIS A 363 -61.65 14.96 -8.79
N ASP A 364 -62.34 15.72 -9.65
CA ASP A 364 -61.96 16.41 -10.87
C ASP A 364 -60.98 17.61 -10.74
N ASP A 365 -60.34 17.88 -11.89
CA ASP A 365 -60.07 19.15 -12.57
C ASP A 365 -59.92 20.48 -11.81
N HIS A 366 -58.81 21.17 -12.07
CA HIS A 366 -58.76 22.53 -12.68
C HIS A 366 -57.28 22.85 -13.01
N ARG A 367 -56.86 22.91 -14.28
CA ARG A 367 -56.93 24.05 -15.22
C ARG A 367 -56.31 25.35 -14.69
N LEU A 368 -55.09 25.66 -15.14
CA LEU A 368 -54.70 27.02 -15.53
C LEU A 368 -53.53 26.96 -16.53
N LYS A 369 -53.81 27.46 -17.74
CA LYS A 369 -52.87 27.86 -18.78
C LYS A 369 -52.40 29.28 -18.44
N ASP A 370 -51.14 29.58 -18.76
CA ASP A 370 -50.61 30.86 -19.27
C ASP A 370 -49.13 30.58 -19.63
N ASN A 371 -48.71 30.42 -20.89
CA ASN A 371 -48.42 31.39 -21.96
C ASN A 371 -47.50 32.56 -21.58
N VAL A 372 -46.61 32.91 -22.54
CA VAL A 372 -45.76 34.12 -22.67
C VAL A 372 -44.35 33.97 -22.02
N ASP A 373 -43.19 34.19 -22.65
CA ASP A 373 -42.82 34.58 -24.02
C ASP A 373 -41.39 34.16 -24.36
N LYS A 374 -41.13 34.07 -25.67
CA LYS A 374 -39.80 34.01 -26.29
C LYS A 374 -39.03 35.30 -26.04
N SER A 375 -37.72 35.21 -25.78
CA SER A 375 -36.73 36.19 -26.29
C SER A 375 -35.29 35.72 -26.06
N ALA A 376 -34.56 35.54 -27.16
CA ALA A 376 -33.11 35.64 -27.29
C ALA A 376 -32.83 36.04 -28.76
N PRO A 377 -31.65 36.55 -29.15
CA PRO A 377 -30.62 37.31 -28.43
C PRO A 377 -30.31 38.63 -29.19
N PRO A 378 -29.22 39.36 -28.85
CA PRO A 378 -28.48 40.04 -29.91
C PRO A 378 -27.00 39.65 -29.98
N THR A 379 -26.61 39.45 -31.23
CA THR A 379 -25.27 39.42 -31.82
C THR A 379 -24.56 40.77 -31.78
N ALA A 380 -23.26 40.75 -31.54
CA ALA A 380 -22.21 41.68 -31.99
C ALA A 380 -20.88 41.16 -31.38
N ASP A 381 -19.69 41.29 -31.94
CA ASP A 381 -19.19 41.66 -33.26
C ASP A 381 -17.70 41.28 -33.25
N ASP A 382 -17.13 41.22 -34.45
CA ASP A 382 -15.72 41.11 -34.81
C ASP A 382 -14.68 41.68 -33.84
N SER A 383 -13.56 40.95 -33.70
CA SER A 383 -12.23 41.58 -33.90
C SER A 383 -11.14 40.55 -34.16
N SER A 384 -10.77 40.51 -35.44
CA SER A 384 -9.46 40.20 -35.99
C SER A 384 -8.31 40.88 -35.23
N ASN A 385 -7.19 40.17 -35.04
CA ASN A 385 -5.86 40.74 -35.29
C ASN A 385 -4.82 39.62 -35.56
N GLN A 386 -4.34 39.63 -36.79
CA GLN A 386 -3.06 39.06 -37.22
C GLN A 386 -1.86 39.88 -36.71
N ALA A 387 -0.66 39.32 -36.91
CA ALA A 387 0.69 39.89 -36.88
C ALA A 387 1.52 39.43 -35.66
N THR A 388 2.79 39.00 -35.75
CA THR A 388 3.77 38.83 -36.83
C THR A 388 4.99 38.10 -36.24
N ASN A 389 5.67 37.30 -37.07
CA ASN A 389 7.13 37.07 -37.19
C ASN A 389 8.07 37.22 -35.97
N ASN A 390 8.93 36.22 -35.75
CA ASN A 390 10.34 36.32 -36.14
C ASN A 390 11.13 35.01 -35.96
N ASP A 391 11.76 34.60 -37.06
CA ASP A 391 12.91 33.70 -37.15
C ASP A 391 14.18 34.35 -36.59
N THR A 392 15.06 33.57 -35.96
CA THR A 392 16.54 33.61 -36.13
C THR A 392 17.16 32.45 -35.34
N ASN A 393 17.53 31.33 -35.97
CA ASN A 393 18.78 31.06 -36.69
C ASN A 393 20.01 30.75 -35.80
N SER A 394 20.45 29.49 -35.91
CA SER A 394 21.85 29.00 -35.98
C SER A 394 22.87 29.29 -34.86
N GLY A 395 23.40 28.21 -34.28
CA GLY A 395 24.85 27.92 -34.43
C GLY A 395 25.60 27.43 -33.18
N PRO A 396 26.62 26.55 -33.31
CA PRO A 396 27.02 25.62 -32.24
C PRO A 396 28.49 25.77 -31.73
N LEU A 397 28.75 25.18 -30.54
CA LEU A 397 30.03 24.68 -30.00
C LEU A 397 31.15 25.73 -29.69
N PRO A 398 32.21 25.45 -28.89
CA PRO A 398 32.80 24.13 -28.62
C PRO A 398 33.34 23.82 -27.20
N CYS A 399 33.76 22.55 -27.08
CA CYS A 399 34.62 21.93 -26.08
C CYS A 399 35.91 22.71 -25.75
N ALA A 400 36.35 22.60 -24.49
CA ALA A 400 37.76 22.74 -24.14
C ALA A 400 38.15 21.67 -23.09
N SER A 401 39.00 20.75 -23.51
CA SER A 401 39.78 19.86 -22.66
C SER A 401 40.90 20.65 -21.97
N THR A 402 41.28 20.27 -20.74
CA THR A 402 42.60 20.64 -20.20
C THR A 402 43.21 19.48 -19.44
N THR A 403 44.17 18.85 -20.11
CA THR A 403 45.22 17.99 -19.57
C THR A 403 46.32 18.86 -18.97
N ARG A 404 46.86 18.50 -17.78
CA ARG A 404 48.23 18.78 -17.26
C ARG A 404 48.22 18.53 -15.75
N LEU A 405 49.29 18.11 -15.07
CA LEU A 405 50.54 17.42 -15.38
C LEU A 405 51.05 16.93 -14.01
N ARG A 406 51.80 15.83 -14.01
CA ARG A 406 52.60 15.32 -12.89
C ARG A 406 53.42 16.42 -12.20
N GLN A 407 53.52 16.34 -10.87
CA GLN A 407 54.76 16.69 -10.18
C GLN A 407 55.12 15.63 -9.14
N VAL A 408 56.38 15.22 -9.24
CA VAL A 408 57.11 14.23 -8.44
C VAL A 408 57.93 15.00 -7.40
N SER A 409 58.35 14.28 -6.35
CA SER A 409 59.43 14.58 -5.36
C SER A 409 58.88 15.00 -3.99
N SER A 410 59.45 14.62 -2.84
CA SER A 410 60.48 13.65 -2.47
C SER A 410 60.59 13.66 -0.94
N VAL A 411 61.12 12.56 -0.42
CA VAL A 411 61.54 12.26 0.96
C VAL A 411 62.19 13.43 1.72
N ALA A 412 61.78 13.63 2.97
CA ALA A 412 62.64 14.20 4.02
C ALA A 412 62.22 13.69 5.41
N SER A 413 63.02 12.77 5.95
CA SER A 413 63.01 12.33 7.34
C SER A 413 63.40 13.47 8.28
N LYS A 414 62.66 13.67 9.38
CA LYS A 414 63.18 14.39 10.54
C LYS A 414 62.57 13.84 11.84
N ASN A 415 63.41 13.13 12.57
CA ASN A 415 63.21 12.72 13.96
C ASN A 415 63.05 13.97 14.84
N LYS A 416 62.02 13.98 15.69
CA LYS A 416 62.01 14.80 16.90
C LYS A 416 61.24 14.09 18.01
N ALA A 417 61.97 13.75 19.05
CA ALA A 417 61.47 13.18 20.30
C ALA A 417 60.90 14.28 21.24
N THR A 418 60.25 13.78 22.30
CA THR A 418 59.73 14.38 23.55
C THR A 418 58.44 15.23 23.51
N PRO A 419 57.61 15.27 24.60
CA PRO A 419 57.56 14.46 25.82
C PRO A 419 56.18 13.81 26.11
N SER A 420 56.20 12.84 27.01
CA SER A 420 55.05 12.12 27.57
C SER A 420 54.11 13.04 28.36
N HIS A 421 52.88 13.20 27.88
CA HIS A 421 51.75 13.64 28.70
C HIS A 421 50.85 12.45 29.02
N ALA A 422 50.76 12.11 30.30
CA ALA A 422 49.76 11.21 30.86
C ALA A 422 48.38 11.84 30.69
N GLY A 423 47.66 11.44 29.65
CA GLY A 423 46.25 11.79 29.40
C GLY A 423 45.47 10.50 29.21
N GLY A 424 44.45 10.28 30.05
CA GLY A 424 43.69 9.03 30.13
C GLY A 424 43.26 8.50 28.76
N SER A 425 43.76 7.32 28.40
CA SER A 425 43.35 6.63 27.19
C SER A 425 41.88 6.25 27.33
N LYS A 426 41.00 6.96 26.63
CA LYS A 426 39.65 6.45 26.36
C LYS A 426 39.81 5.11 25.66
N GLN A 427 39.59 4.01 26.38
CA GLN A 427 39.62 2.68 25.80
C GLN A 427 38.65 2.68 24.61
N SER A 428 39.18 2.50 23.42
CA SER A 428 38.38 2.34 22.22
C SER A 428 37.62 1.02 22.35
N TRP A 429 36.32 1.10 22.60
CA TRP A 429 35.40 -0.04 22.75
C TRP A 429 35.33 -0.96 21.52
N MET A 430 35.88 -0.54 20.38
CA MET A 430 35.88 -1.31 19.15
C MET A 430 37.17 -2.10 18.93
N THR A 431 37.00 -3.37 18.59
CA THR A 431 38.11 -4.24 18.18
C THR A 431 38.74 -3.73 16.88
N PRO A 432 40.04 -4.00 16.63
CA PRO A 432 40.69 -3.66 15.36
C PRO A 432 39.95 -4.25 14.15
N VAL A 433 39.37 -5.44 14.30
CA VAL A 433 38.57 -6.15 13.29
C VAL A 433 37.32 -5.37 12.94
N ALA A 434 36.57 -4.93 13.95
CA ALA A 434 35.36 -4.15 13.77
C ALA A 434 35.62 -2.84 13.01
N ARG A 435 36.74 -2.16 13.30
CA ARG A 435 37.15 -0.97 12.54
C ARG A 435 37.43 -1.26 11.06
N LYS A 436 38.08 -2.39 10.75
CA LYS A 436 38.36 -2.75 9.36
C LYS A 436 37.08 -3.14 8.60
N LEU A 437 36.15 -3.85 9.24
CA LEU A 437 34.84 -4.15 8.68
C LEU A 437 34.04 -2.88 8.34
N LEU A 438 34.03 -1.88 9.24
CA LEU A 438 33.37 -0.60 8.98
C LEU A 438 33.99 0.21 7.85
N LYS A 439 35.30 0.15 7.68
CA LYS A 439 35.98 0.80 6.55
C LYS A 439 35.68 0.11 5.22
N SER A 440 35.40 -1.19 5.24
CA SER A 440 35.21 -2.01 4.03
C SER A 440 33.74 -2.18 3.62
N LYS A 441 32.79 -1.64 4.39
CA LYS A 441 31.34 -1.88 4.21
C LYS A 441 30.74 -1.46 2.86
N HIS A 442 31.43 -0.62 2.10
CA HIS A 442 30.99 -0.13 0.79
C HIS A 442 31.82 -0.66 -0.38
N ASP A 443 32.84 -1.49 -0.11
CA ASP A 443 33.71 -2.06 -1.14
C ASP A 443 33.71 -3.60 -1.00
N PRO A 444 33.00 -4.30 -1.90
CA PRO A 444 32.90 -5.76 -1.87
C PRO A 444 34.26 -6.47 -1.97
N HIS A 445 35.23 -5.92 -2.71
CA HIS A 445 36.54 -6.54 -2.88
C HIS A 445 37.41 -6.39 -1.64
N MET A 446 37.41 -5.21 -1.00
CA MET A 446 38.06 -5.04 0.30
C MET A 446 37.40 -5.90 1.39
N MET A 447 36.07 -6.01 1.37
CA MET A 447 35.37 -6.90 2.30
C MET A 447 35.73 -8.36 2.08
N ALA A 448 35.77 -8.84 0.82
CA ALA A 448 36.18 -10.20 0.49
C ALA A 448 37.61 -10.52 0.95
N SER A 449 38.56 -9.63 0.66
CA SER A 449 39.94 -9.77 1.14
C SER A 449 40.03 -9.81 2.67
N LEU A 450 39.21 -8.99 3.35
CA LEU A 450 39.13 -9.03 4.80
C LEU A 450 38.57 -10.36 5.31
N LEU A 451 37.49 -10.86 4.70
CA LEU A 451 36.86 -12.13 5.06
C LEU A 451 37.84 -13.30 4.90
N GLU A 452 38.62 -13.35 3.82
CA GLU A 452 39.65 -14.38 3.61
C GLU A 452 40.80 -14.31 4.61
N SER A 453 41.18 -13.09 5.01
CA SER A 453 42.33 -12.89 5.90
C SER A 453 42.04 -13.17 7.39
N MET A 454 40.79 -13.47 7.75
CA MET A 454 40.35 -13.56 9.14
C MET A 454 39.53 -14.82 9.41
N SER A 455 39.59 -15.32 10.65
CA SER A 455 38.78 -16.46 11.05
C SER A 455 37.30 -16.07 11.13
N ALA A 456 36.40 -17.02 10.83
CA ALA A 456 34.96 -16.81 10.96
C ALA A 456 34.55 -16.41 12.39
N GLN A 457 35.30 -16.87 13.40
CA GLN A 457 35.08 -16.53 14.80
C GLN A 457 35.41 -15.07 15.11
N ASP A 458 36.53 -14.54 14.59
CA ASP A 458 36.92 -13.14 14.80
C ASP A 458 35.97 -12.18 14.09
N ILE A 459 35.50 -12.55 12.90
CA ILE A 459 34.49 -11.80 12.15
C ILE A 459 33.19 -11.77 12.94
N ALA A 460 32.70 -12.91 13.41
CA ALA A 460 31.47 -12.98 14.20
C ALA A 460 31.56 -12.14 15.50
N ALA A 461 32.68 -12.26 16.23
CA ALA A 461 32.93 -11.47 17.43
C ALA A 461 32.94 -9.96 17.13
N ALA A 462 33.57 -9.53 16.03
CA ALA A 462 33.57 -8.14 15.62
C ALA A 462 32.18 -7.65 15.23
N VAL A 463 31.45 -8.41 14.41
CA VAL A 463 30.10 -8.08 13.93
C VAL A 463 29.13 -7.88 15.09
N SER A 464 29.26 -8.64 16.18
CA SER A 464 28.44 -8.49 17.39
C SER A 464 28.50 -7.07 17.99
N THR A 465 29.60 -6.34 17.77
CA THR A 465 29.83 -5.00 18.34
C THR A 465 29.44 -3.85 17.41
N ILE A 466 29.26 -4.10 16.12
CA ILE A 466 29.09 -3.06 15.08
C ILE A 466 27.94 -3.34 14.11
N LEU A 467 27.04 -4.25 14.47
CA LEU A 467 25.98 -4.69 13.58
C LEU A 467 25.08 -3.53 13.14
N ASN A 468 25.05 -3.27 11.84
CA ASN A 468 24.12 -2.36 11.19
C ASN A 468 23.79 -2.88 9.78
N PRO A 469 22.75 -2.35 9.10
CA PRO A 469 22.36 -2.82 7.77
C PRO A 469 23.45 -2.73 6.71
N ASP A 470 24.33 -1.73 6.78
CA ASP A 470 25.43 -1.56 5.82
C ASP A 470 26.50 -2.64 5.98
N ILE A 471 26.83 -3.02 7.22
CA ILE A 471 27.79 -4.09 7.51
C ILE A 471 27.23 -5.44 7.02
N LEU A 472 25.95 -5.70 7.25
CA LEU A 472 25.30 -6.91 6.74
C LEU A 472 25.33 -6.96 5.21
N ARG A 473 25.03 -5.85 4.54
CA ARG A 473 25.09 -5.76 3.08
C ARG A 473 26.52 -5.98 2.57
N GLY A 474 27.50 -5.31 3.17
CA GLY A 474 28.91 -5.47 2.83
C GLY A 474 29.38 -6.92 3.00
N LEU A 475 29.06 -7.56 4.13
CA LEU A 475 29.40 -8.97 4.39
C LEU A 475 28.79 -9.92 3.36
N LEU A 476 27.52 -9.75 2.98
CA LEU A 476 26.86 -10.58 1.97
C LEU A 476 27.47 -10.38 0.58
N GLN A 477 27.78 -9.14 0.21
CA GLN A 477 28.44 -8.83 -1.06
C GLN A 477 29.87 -9.38 -1.11
N GLY A 478 30.64 -9.23 -0.02
CA GLY A 478 31.98 -9.79 0.09
C GLY A 478 32.00 -11.31 0.10
N ALA A 479 31.07 -11.95 0.82
CA ALA A 479 30.96 -13.40 0.89
C ALA A 479 30.70 -14.06 -0.47
N GLY A 480 30.04 -13.36 -1.40
CA GLY A 480 29.85 -13.83 -2.78
C GLY A 480 31.14 -13.87 -3.62
N LEU A 481 32.23 -13.30 -3.13
CA LEU A 481 33.53 -13.23 -3.81
C LEU A 481 34.60 -14.12 -3.15
N VAL A 482 34.27 -14.80 -2.05
CA VAL A 482 35.19 -15.65 -1.27
C VAL A 482 34.89 -17.12 -1.52
N ASP A 483 35.82 -18.02 -1.19
CA ASP A 483 35.59 -19.46 -1.22
C ASP A 483 34.26 -19.84 -0.54
N PRO A 484 33.37 -20.62 -1.20
CA PRO A 484 32.04 -20.93 -0.70
C PRO A 484 32.02 -21.60 0.67
N LYS A 485 33.05 -22.39 1.01
CA LYS A 485 33.13 -23.08 2.30
C LYS A 485 33.38 -22.08 3.42
N HIS A 486 34.30 -21.14 3.22
CA HIS A 486 34.59 -20.09 4.18
C HIS A 486 33.43 -19.09 4.30
N ALA A 487 32.81 -18.71 3.17
CA ALA A 487 31.63 -17.86 3.14
C ALA A 487 30.45 -18.46 3.95
N HIS A 488 30.24 -19.77 3.82
CA HIS A 488 29.23 -20.50 4.60
C HIS A 488 29.57 -20.52 6.10
N GLU A 489 30.84 -20.73 6.46
CA GLU A 489 31.29 -20.73 7.86
C GLU A 489 31.11 -19.36 8.53
N VAL A 490 31.50 -18.28 7.86
CA VAL A 490 31.30 -16.89 8.34
C VAL A 490 29.81 -16.61 8.51
N SER A 491 28.98 -16.97 7.52
CA SER A 491 27.53 -16.74 7.56
C SER A 491 26.86 -17.51 8.69
N ALA A 492 27.22 -18.79 8.89
CA ALA A 492 26.70 -19.62 9.97
C ALA A 492 27.04 -19.02 11.35
N ARG A 493 28.29 -18.56 11.54
CA ARG A 493 28.73 -17.96 12.82
C ARG A 493 28.04 -16.63 13.10
N CYS A 494 27.91 -15.74 12.10
CA CYS A 494 27.16 -14.51 12.24
C CYS A 494 25.67 -14.79 12.56
N HIS A 495 25.07 -15.78 11.90
CA HIS A 495 23.68 -16.16 12.12
C HIS A 495 23.43 -16.68 13.55
N SER A 496 24.26 -17.60 14.05
CA SER A 496 24.17 -18.10 15.42
C SER A 496 24.26 -16.98 16.46
N LEU A 497 25.12 -15.99 16.22
CA LEU A 497 25.32 -14.86 17.12
C LEU A 497 24.10 -13.92 17.13
N LEU A 498 23.52 -13.63 15.96
CA LEU A 498 22.28 -12.86 15.84
C LEU A 498 21.10 -13.52 16.56
N MET A 499 21.00 -14.84 16.47
CA MET A 499 19.96 -15.60 17.16
C MET A 499 20.16 -15.57 18.67
N ALA A 500 21.40 -15.69 19.16
CA ALA A 500 21.71 -15.57 20.57
C ALA A 500 21.38 -14.16 21.13
N THR A 501 21.70 -13.08 20.40
CA THR A 501 21.39 -11.71 20.82
C THR A 501 19.88 -11.44 20.83
N ARG A 502 19.12 -12.00 19.87
CA ARG A 502 17.64 -11.91 19.84
C ARG A 502 16.98 -12.58 21.04
N ILE A 503 17.52 -13.71 21.50
CA ILE A 503 17.03 -14.42 22.70
C ILE A 503 17.31 -13.60 23.96
N CYS A 504 18.49 -12.98 24.06
CA CYS A 504 18.89 -12.19 25.24
C CYS A 504 18.15 -10.84 25.36
N LEU A 505 17.81 -10.20 24.24
CA LEU A 505 17.01 -8.97 24.23
C LEU A 505 15.53 -9.23 24.57
N ARG A 506 14.99 -10.41 24.22
CA ARG A 506 13.64 -10.82 24.58
C ARG A 506 13.46 -11.24 26.04
N SER A 507 14.55 -11.60 26.75
CA SER A 507 14.50 -11.93 28.17
C SER A 507 14.70 -10.72 29.10
N ARG A 508 14.99 -9.54 28.54
CA ARG A 508 15.22 -8.29 29.29
C ARG A 508 14.12 -7.22 29.09
N CYS A 509 13.10 -7.54 28.30
CA CYS A 509 11.85 -6.80 28.18
C CYS A 509 10.73 -7.72 28.67
#